data_AF-A0A6G8ARC1-F1
#
_entry.id   AF-A0A6G8ARC1-F1
#
_cell.length_a   1.000
_cell.length_b   1.000
_cell.length_c   1.000
_cell.angle_alpha   90.00
_cell.angle_beta   90.00
_cell.angle_gamma   90.00
#
_symmetry.space_group_name_H-M   'P 1'
#
loop_
_entity.id
_entity.type
_entity.pdbx_description
1 polymer ?
#
loop_
_entity_poly.entity_id
_entity_poly.type
_entity_poly.pdbx_seq_one_letter_code
_entity_poly.pdbx_strand_id
1 'polypeptide(L)'
;MDLQKQFENLINESVDKRVADIEAKIVKPWVLMRDISGNLEKEARWITKHFCTTHFINLGLVKKIGGEWHFLNPEFLNYIHDVWWKEQK
;
A
#
# COMPACT_ATOMS: atom_id res chain seq x y z
N MET A 1 -19.07 -35.61 19.09
CA MET A 1 -18.43 -34.67 18.15
C MET A 1 -18.40 -33.34 18.86
N ASP A 2 -17.20 -32.87 19.20
CA ASP A 2 -16.98 -31.86 20.24
C ASP A 2 -17.48 -30.48 19.78
N LEU A 3 -18.31 -29.85 20.61
CA LEU A 3 -18.95 -28.56 20.31
C LEU A 3 -17.87 -27.47 20.12
N GLN A 4 -16.77 -27.58 20.85
CA GLN A 4 -15.59 -26.71 20.72
C GLN A 4 -15.00 -26.74 19.32
N LYS A 5 -14.88 -27.94 18.74
CA LYS A 5 -14.29 -28.13 17.40
C LYS A 5 -15.15 -27.53 16.29
N GLN A 6 -16.47 -27.52 16.47
CA GLN A 6 -17.40 -26.86 15.54
C GLN A 6 -17.32 -25.33 15.64
N PHE A 7 -17.11 -24.81 16.85
CA PHE A 7 -16.95 -23.37 17.08
C PHE A 7 -15.62 -22.84 16.53
N GLU A 8 -14.52 -23.59 16.71
CA GLU A 8 -13.21 -23.26 16.14
C GLU A 8 -13.25 -23.21 14.61
N ASN A 9 -13.93 -24.17 13.97
CA ASN A 9 -14.07 -24.18 12.51
C ASN A 9 -14.87 -22.98 12.00
N LEU A 10 -15.96 -22.62 12.68
CA LEU A 10 -16.76 -21.44 12.33
C LEU A 10 -15.97 -20.13 12.47
N ILE A 11 -15.15 -20.01 13.52
CA ILE A 11 -14.27 -18.87 13.73
C ILE A 11 -13.21 -18.82 12.63
N ASN A 12 -12.54 -19.94 12.35
CA ASN A 12 -11.51 -20.00 11.31
C ASN A 12 -12.07 -19.65 9.93
N GLU A 13 -13.23 -20.18 9.54
CA GLU A 13 -13.87 -19.83 8.27
C GLU A 13 -14.24 -18.34 8.18
N SER A 14 -14.66 -17.73 9.30
CA SER A 14 -14.98 -16.29 9.34
C SER A 14 -13.71 -15.43 9.27
N VAL A 15 -12.64 -15.85 9.92
CA VAL A 15 -11.33 -15.19 9.89
C VAL A 15 -10.72 -15.31 8.50
N ASP A 16 -10.71 -16.49 7.91
CA ASP A 16 -10.16 -16.76 6.58
C ASP A 16 -10.89 -15.97 5.49
N LYS A 17 -12.23 -15.86 5.56
CA LYS A 17 -13.00 -15.01 4.64
C LYS A 17 -12.63 -13.54 4.79
N ARG A 18 -12.47 -13.06 6.02
CA ARG A 18 -12.06 -11.66 6.29
C ARG A 18 -10.63 -11.40 5.84
N VAL A 19 -9.71 -12.32 6.07
CA VAL A 19 -8.33 -12.25 5.60
C VAL A 19 -8.29 -12.27 4.09
N ALA A 20 -9.04 -13.15 3.42
CA ALA A 20 -9.14 -13.19 1.96
C ALA A 20 -9.76 -11.92 1.38
N ASP A 21 -10.79 -11.35 2.01
CA ASP A 21 -11.37 -10.06 1.59
C ASP A 21 -10.41 -8.89 1.79
N ILE A 22 -9.60 -8.94 2.85
CA ILE A 22 -8.55 -7.96 3.14
C ILE A 22 -7.39 -8.14 2.16
N GLU A 23 -6.94 -9.36 1.88
CA GLU A 23 -5.91 -9.68 0.90
C GLU A 23 -6.35 -9.29 -0.51
N ALA A 24 -7.61 -9.54 -0.88
CA ALA A 24 -8.22 -9.10 -2.13
C ALA A 24 -8.29 -7.56 -2.24
N LYS A 25 -8.47 -6.85 -1.12
CA LYS A 25 -8.38 -5.38 -1.04
C LYS A 25 -6.92 -4.86 -0.95
N ILE A 26 -5.98 -5.70 -0.51
CA ILE A 26 -4.53 -5.47 -0.48
C ILE A 26 -3.88 -5.85 -1.83
N VAL A 27 -4.63 -6.38 -2.80
CA VAL A 27 -4.28 -6.32 -4.23
C VAL A 27 -4.39 -4.87 -4.70
N LYS A 28 -3.57 -3.99 -4.12
CA LYS A 28 -3.50 -2.59 -4.51
C LYS A 28 -2.57 -2.52 -5.71
N PRO A 29 -3.09 -2.17 -6.90
CA PRO A 29 -2.29 -2.13 -8.11
C PRO A 29 -1.16 -1.14 -7.91
N TRP A 30 0.00 -1.48 -8.47
CA TRP A 30 1.05 -0.51 -8.69
C TRP A 30 0.46 0.60 -9.54
N VAL A 31 0.44 1.81 -9.01
CA VAL A 31 -0.11 2.98 -9.71
C VAL A 31 1.01 3.78 -10.36
N LEU A 32 0.64 4.54 -11.39
CA LEU A 32 1.59 5.33 -12.15
C LEU A 32 1.76 6.73 -11.56
N MET A 33 2.81 7.41 -12.00
CA MET A 33 3.10 8.79 -11.63
C MET A 33 1.90 9.73 -11.81
N ARG A 34 1.09 9.54 -12.85
CA ARG A 34 -0.12 10.34 -13.11
C ARG A 34 -1.12 10.27 -11.96
N ASP A 35 -1.37 9.07 -11.46
CA ASP A 35 -2.39 8.83 -10.43
C ASP A 35 -1.92 9.38 -9.08
N ILE A 36 -0.62 9.24 -8.77
CA ILE A 36 0.00 9.85 -7.59
C ILE A 36 0.02 11.38 -7.67
N SER A 37 0.28 11.94 -8.85
CA SER A 37 0.27 13.40 -9.06
C SER A 37 -1.10 14.00 -8.79
N GLY A 38 -2.17 13.31 -9.22
CA GLY A 38 -3.54 13.69 -8.92
C GLY A 38 -3.88 13.57 -7.43
N ASN A 39 -3.50 12.47 -6.78
CA ASN A 39 -3.86 12.21 -5.39
C ASN A 39 -3.13 13.12 -4.39
N LEU A 40 -1.85 13.41 -4.64
CA LEU A 40 -1.05 14.29 -3.76
C LEU A 40 -1.16 15.77 -4.12
N GLU A 41 -1.78 16.10 -5.26
CA GLU A 41 -1.78 17.44 -5.85
C GLU A 41 -0.35 18.00 -5.99
N LYS A 42 0.59 17.15 -6.41
CA LYS A 42 2.01 17.49 -6.60
C LYS A 42 2.47 17.21 -8.02
N GLU A 43 3.41 18.02 -8.49
CA GLU A 43 4.06 17.79 -9.77
C GLU A 43 4.96 16.55 -9.73
N ALA A 44 5.06 15.86 -10.88
CA ALA A 44 5.91 14.67 -11.04
C ALA A 44 7.38 14.90 -10.64
N ARG A 45 7.90 16.12 -10.85
CA ARG A 45 9.26 16.49 -10.44
C ARG A 45 9.43 16.45 -8.93
N TRP A 46 8.44 16.96 -8.20
CA TRP A 46 8.42 16.92 -6.75
C TRP A 46 8.31 15.48 -6.25
N ILE A 47 7.37 14.70 -6.80
CA ILE A 47 7.18 13.28 -6.45
C ILE A 47 8.46 12.47 -6.69
N THR A 48 9.13 12.67 -7.82
CA THR A 48 10.38 11.96 -8.13
C THR A 48 11.48 12.30 -7.12
N LYS A 49 11.63 13.58 -6.77
CA LYS A 49 12.64 14.04 -5.83
C LYS A 49 12.43 13.46 -4.43
N HIS A 50 11.17 13.29 -4.01
CA HIS A 50 10.83 12.94 -2.64
C HIS A 50 10.54 11.45 -2.43
N PHE A 51 9.91 10.77 -3.40
CA PHE A 51 9.48 9.37 -3.28
C PHE A 51 10.30 8.39 -4.11
N CYS A 52 10.88 8.79 -5.24
CA CYS A 52 11.71 7.89 -6.06
C CYS A 52 13.15 7.83 -5.55
N THR A 53 13.32 7.62 -4.24
CA THR A 53 14.63 7.54 -3.57
C THR A 53 14.99 6.09 -3.26
N THR A 54 16.28 5.82 -3.09
CA THR A 54 16.77 4.47 -2.71
C THR A 54 16.09 3.93 -1.45
N HIS A 55 15.75 4.81 -0.50
CA HIS A 55 15.06 4.42 0.73
C HIS A 55 13.69 3.79 0.44
N PHE A 56 12.82 4.49 -0.30
CA PHE A 56 11.48 3.98 -0.61
C PHE A 56 11.51 2.81 -1.61
N ILE A 57 12.54 2.75 -2.46
CA ILE A 57 12.79 1.58 -3.32
C ILE A 57 13.13 0.36 -2.48
N ASN A 58 14.03 0.49 -1.50
CA ASN A 58 14.42 -0.61 -0.61
C ASN A 58 13.27 -1.09 0.28
N LEU A 59 12.34 -0.20 0.62
CA LEU A 59 11.11 -0.55 1.34
C LEU A 59 10.05 -1.21 0.44
N GLY A 60 10.31 -1.35 -0.87
CA GLY A 60 9.36 -1.95 -1.82
C GLY A 60 8.14 -1.08 -2.10
N LEU A 61 8.23 0.23 -1.86
CA LEU A 61 7.11 1.18 -2.01
C LEU A 61 7.13 1.85 -3.38
N VAL A 62 8.30 1.94 -3.98
CA VAL A 62 8.51 2.50 -5.32
C VAL A 62 9.38 1.56 -6.12
N LYS A 63 9.06 1.35 -7.39
CA LYS A 63 9.91 0.59 -8.31
C LYS A 63 9.85 1.16 -9.71
N LYS A 64 10.80 0.75 -10.55
CA LYS A 64 10.84 1.14 -11.96
C LYS A 64 10.61 -0.10 -12.83
N ILE A 65 9.58 -0.06 -13.66
CA ILE A 65 9.26 -1.13 -14.65
C ILE A 65 9.15 -0.47 -16.02
N GLY A 66 9.85 -1.00 -17.02
CA GLY A 66 9.75 -0.49 -18.40
C GLY A 66 10.15 0.98 -18.57
N GLY A 67 10.96 1.53 -17.67
CA GLY A 67 11.33 2.94 -17.68
C GLY A 67 10.41 3.86 -16.87
N GLU A 68 9.27 3.36 -16.38
CA GLU A 68 8.26 4.13 -15.66
C GLU A 68 8.28 3.86 -14.16
N TRP A 69 8.03 4.91 -13.37
CA TRP A 69 7.90 4.82 -11.92
C TRP A 69 6.52 4.29 -11.53
N HIS A 70 6.56 3.24 -10.72
CA HIS A 70 5.40 2.56 -10.17
C HIS A 70 5.42 2.70 -8.67
N PHE A 71 4.26 3.02 -8.09
CA PHE A 71 4.11 3.28 -6.68
C PHE A 71 3.14 2.28 -6.07
N LEU A 72 3.50 1.74 -4.92
CA LEU A 72 2.62 0.87 -4.17
C LEU A 72 1.55 1.72 -3.50
N ASN A 73 0.27 1.44 -3.81
CA ASN A 73 -0.90 2.03 -3.17
C ASN A 73 -0.85 3.56 -2.88
N PRO A 74 -1.60 4.39 -3.61
CA PRO A 74 -1.66 5.83 -3.39
C PRO A 74 -1.95 6.26 -1.94
N GLU A 75 -2.79 5.52 -1.20
CA GLU A 75 -3.13 5.86 0.19
C GLU A 75 -1.92 5.76 1.13
N PHE A 76 -0.98 4.86 0.83
CA PHE A 76 0.22 4.70 1.64
C PHE A 76 1.18 5.88 1.44
N LEU A 77 1.26 6.40 0.22
CA LEU A 77 2.01 7.62 -0.06
C LEU A 77 1.40 8.85 0.60
N ASN A 78 0.07 8.93 0.68
CA ASN A 78 -0.62 9.96 1.46
C ASN A 78 -0.23 9.87 2.94
N TYR A 79 -0.20 8.67 3.52
CA TYR A 79 0.25 8.48 4.91
C TYR A 79 1.70 8.93 5.14
N ILE A 80 2.63 8.55 4.25
CA ILE A 80 4.04 9.00 4.37
C ILE A 80 4.11 10.54 4.28
N HIS A 81 3.38 11.12 3.33
CA HIS A 81 3.32 12.57 3.14
C HIS A 81 2.77 13.30 4.38
N ASP A 82 1.67 12.82 4.94
CA ASP A 82 0.89 13.56 5.93
C ASP A 82 1.31 13.29 7.39
N VAL A 83 1.75 12.08 7.69
CA VAL A 83 2.01 11.62 9.06
C VAL A 83 3.50 11.49 9.32
N TRP A 84 4.18 10.65 8.54
CA TRP A 84 5.59 10.32 8.78
C TRP A 84 6.52 11.53 8.62
N TRP A 85 6.24 12.41 7.65
CA TRP A 85 7.05 13.62 7.46
C TRP A 85 6.85 14.70 8.54
N LYS A 86 5.70 14.72 9.22
CA LYS A 86 5.44 15.66 10.34
C LYS A 86 6.17 15.26 11.61
N GLU A 87 6.36 13.96 11.83
CA GLU A 87 7.05 13.41 13.00
C GLU A 87 8.58 13.55 12.94
N GLN A 88 9.14 13.84 11.76
CA GLN A 88 10.58 14.02 11.54
C GLN A 88 11.05 15.49 11.72
N LYS A 89 10.15 16.41 12.09
CA LYS A 89 10.47 17.80 12.43
C LYS A 89 10.42 18.02 13.94
#